data_AF-A0A8J4TYN5-F1
#
_entry.id   AF-A0A8J4TYN5-F1
#
_cell.length_a   1.000
_cell.length_b   1.000
_cell.length_c   1.000
_cell.angle_alpha   90.00
_cell.angle_beta   90.00
_cell.angle_gamma   90.00
#
_symmetry.space_group_name_H-M   'P 1'
#
loop_
_entity.id
_entity.type
_entity.pdbx_description
1 polymer ?
#
loop_
_entity_poly.entity_id
_entity_poly.type
_entity_poly.pdbx_seq_one_letter_code
_entity_poly.pdbx_strand_id
1 'polypeptide(L)' 'TAPDGWKNSVRHNLSLNKCFEKVENKLNGSSRKGCLWALNPAKIDKMEEEMQKWKRKDLMAIRRSMANP' A
#
# COMPACT_ATOMS: atom_id res chain seq x y z
N THR A 1 -18.69 -0.13 3.78
CA THR A 1 -17.56 -0.39 4.70
C THR A 1 -16.82 -1.62 4.21
N ALA A 2 -15.48 -1.64 4.21
CA ALA A 2 -14.71 -2.78 3.71
C ALA A 2 -14.94 -4.06 4.55
N PRO A 3 -14.90 -5.26 3.94
CA PRO A 3 -15.21 -6.52 4.60
C PRO A 3 -14.18 -6.89 5.68
N ASP A 4 -14.60 -7.64 6.69
CA ASP A 4 -13.71 -8.11 7.76
C ASP A 4 -12.48 -8.82 7.20
N GLY A 5 -11.33 -8.58 7.83
CA GLY A 5 -10.05 -9.15 7.41
C GLY A 5 -9.25 -8.33 6.40
N TRP A 6 -9.80 -7.26 5.80
CA TRP A 6 -9.04 -6.40 4.86
C TRP A 6 -7.75 -5.84 5.48
N LYS A 7 -7.80 -5.50 6.78
CA LYS A 7 -6.63 -5.03 7.54
C LYS A 7 -5.53 -6.09 7.61
N ASN A 8 -5.89 -7.38 7.66
CA ASN A 8 -4.92 -8.46 7.66
C ASN A 8 -4.26 -8.61 6.29
N SER A 9 -5.06 -8.53 5.22
CA SER A 9 -4.54 -8.55 3.85
C SER A 9 -3.57 -7.42 3.58
N VAL A 10 -3.84 -6.20 4.10
CA VAL A 10 -2.91 -5.07 4.01
C VAL A 10 -1.60 -5.36 4.74
N ARG A 11 -1.64 -5.82 6.00
CA ARG A 11 -0.41 -6.17 6.76
C ARG A 11 0.42 -7.26 6.07
N HIS A 12 -0.27 -8.27 5.55
CA HIS A 12 0.34 -9.37 4.80
C HIS A 12 1.02 -8.86 3.52
N ASN A 13 0.33 -8.01 2.76
CA ASN A 13 0.88 -7.45 1.51
C ASN A 13 2.10 -6.56 1.75
N LEU A 14 2.05 -5.70 2.77
CA LEU A 14 3.19 -4.86 3.16
C LEU A 14 4.42 -5.71 3.51
N SER A 15 4.22 -6.87 4.15
CA SER A 15 5.33 -7.73 4.56
C SER A 15 5.89 -8.60 3.43
N LEU A 16 5.04 -9.09 2.53
CA LEU A 16 5.45 -10.01 1.45
C LEU A 16 5.91 -9.30 0.17
N ASN A 17 5.29 -8.17 -0.17
CA ASN A 17 5.59 -7.51 -1.44
C ASN A 17 6.86 -6.66 -1.30
N LYS A 18 7.90 -7.04 -2.05
CA LYS A 18 9.20 -6.33 -2.10
C LYS A 18 9.11 -4.88 -2.60
N CYS A 19 7.98 -4.46 -3.14
CA CYS A 19 7.74 -3.05 -3.46
C CYS A 19 7.56 -2.19 -2.22
N PHE A 20 7.30 -2.77 -1.04
CA PHE A 20 7.20 -2.05 0.22
C PHE A 20 8.37 -2.38 1.13
N GLU A 21 8.84 -1.37 1.86
CA GLU A 21 9.87 -1.53 2.86
C GLU A 21 9.47 -0.82 4.16
N LYS A 22 9.84 -1.44 5.28
CA LYS A 22 9.62 -0.87 6.61
C LYS A 22 10.67 0.20 6.84
N VAL A 23 10.23 1.42 7.12
CA VAL A 23 11.10 2.56 7.42
C VAL A 23 11.09 2.82 8.93
N GLU A 24 12.27 3.04 9.50
CA GLU A 24 12.39 3.42 10.90
C GLU A 24 11.80 4.81 11.13
N ASN A 25 10.94 4.92 12.14
CA ASN A 25 10.39 6.21 12.55
C ASN A 25 11.46 6.95 13.36
N LYS A 26 12.11 7.96 12.76
CA LYS A 26 13.15 8.77 13.43
C LYS A 26 12.60 9.69 14.54
N LEU A 27 11.31 9.65 14.84
CA LEU A 27 10.71 10.40 15.94
C LEU A 27 11.02 9.71 17.28
N ASN A 28 12.17 10.12 17.82
CA ASN A 28 12.63 9.90 19.17
C ASN A 28 11.49 10.13 20.20
N GLY A 29 11.25 9.13 21.07
CA GLY A 29 10.78 9.40 22.43
C GLY A 29 9.30 9.20 22.78
N SER A 30 8.43 8.69 21.90
CA SER A 30 7.08 8.28 22.36
C SER A 30 6.72 6.87 21.93
N SER A 31 6.48 6.02 22.94
CA SER A 31 6.00 4.65 22.86
C SER A 31 4.61 4.58 22.19
N ARG A 32 4.55 4.75 20.86
CA ARG A 32 3.30 4.62 20.12
C ARG A 32 3.44 3.67 18.94
N LYS A 33 2.83 2.50 19.15
CA LYS A 33 2.59 1.38 18.22
C LYS A 33 2.49 1.82 16.76
N GLY A 34 3.47 1.42 15.97
CA GLY A 34 3.42 1.55 14.52
C GLY A 34 4.81 1.52 13.89
N CYS A 35 4.88 1.14 12.62
CA CYS A 35 6.04 1.36 11.77
C CYS A 35 5.60 2.06 10.50
N LEU A 36 6.49 2.85 9.91
CA LEU A 36 6.24 3.49 8.62
C LEU A 36 6.56 2.48 7.51
N TRP A 37 5.81 2.57 6.42
CA TRP A 37 6.03 1.79 5.22
C TRP A 37 6.20 2.76 4.06
N ALA A 38 7.22 2.53 3.25
CA ALA A 38 7.49 3.30 2.04
C ALA A 38 7.55 2.37 0.83
N LEU A 39 7.41 2.95 -0.37
CA LEU A 39 7.74 2.25 -1.60
C LEU A 39 9.25 2.12 -1.71
N ASN A 40 9.71 0.92 -2.05
CA ASN A 40 11.11 0.68 -2.37
C ASN A 40 11.44 1.40 -3.70
N PRO A 41 12.40 2.35 -3.70
CA PRO A 41 12.76 3.11 -4.90
C PRO A 41 13.15 2.23 -6.09
N ALA A 42 13.83 1.10 -5.84
CA ALA A 42 14.27 0.17 -6.89
C ALA A 42 13.12 -0.64 -7.52
N LYS A 43 11.90 -0.50 -7.02
CA LYS A 43 10.71 -1.22 -7.49
C LYS A 43 9.58 -0.28 -7.96
N ILE A 44 9.82 1.02 -7.99
CA ILE A 44 8.82 2.02 -8.42
C ILE A 44 8.35 1.72 -9.85
N ASP A 45 9.27 1.51 -10.80
CA ASP A 45 8.89 1.26 -12.21
C ASP A 45 7.99 0.04 -12.37
N LYS A 46 8.30 -1.04 -11.64
CA LYS A 46 7.48 -2.26 -11.62
C LYS A 46 6.10 -1.98 -11.01
N MET A 47 6.03 -1.17 -9.95
CA MET A 47 4.76 -0.78 -9.34
C MET A 47 3.91 0.06 -10.30
N GLU A 48 4.53 1.01 -11.00
CA GLU A 48 3.87 1.84 -12.01
C GLU A 48 3.31 0.96 -13.14
N GLU A 49 4.10 0.02 -13.67
CA GLU A 49 3.65 -0.89 -14.73
C GLU A 49 2.40 -1.70 -14.30
N GLU A 50 2.42 -2.25 -13.08
CA GLU A 50 1.27 -2.95 -12.52
C GLU A 50 0.06 -2.01 -12.37
N MET A 51 0.25 -0.81 -11.83
CA MET A 51 -0.81 0.19 -11.72
C MET A 51 -1.44 0.52 -13.09
N GLN A 52 -0.62 0.64 -14.13
CA GLN A 52 -1.10 0.87 -15.50
C GLN A 52 -1.87 -0.32 -16.07
N LYS A 53 -1.46 -1.57 -15.75
CA LYS A 53 -2.24 -2.77 -16.10
C LYS A 53 -3.63 -2.74 -15.46
N TRP A 54 -3.72 -2.38 -14.17
CA TRP A 54 -5.01 -2.28 -13.48
C TRP A 54 -5.90 -1.15 -14.00
N LYS A 55 -5.31 0.02 -14.30
CA LYS A 55 -6.03 1.13 -14.95
C LYS A 55 -6.63 0.73 -16.29
N ARG A 56 -5.88 -0.02 -17.12
CA ARG A 56 -6.37 -0.51 -18.42
C ARG A 56 -7.49 -1.55 -18.28
N LYS A 57 -7.46 -2.37 -17.22
CA LYS A 57 -8.49 -3.39 -16.99
C LYS A 57 -9.83 -2.78 -16.62
N ASP A 58 -9.86 -1.88 -15.65
CA ASP A 58 -11.12 -1.22 -15.25
C ASP A 58 -10.86 0.10 -14.50
N LEU A 59 -10.65 1.17 -15.27
CA LEU A 59 -10.49 2.52 -14.72
C LEU A 59 -11.76 3.00 -13.98
N MET A 60 -12.94 2.57 -14.42
CA MET A 60 -14.21 3.01 -13.84
C MET A 60 -14.43 2.41 -12.45
N ALA A 61 -14.10 1.13 -12.25
CA ALA A 61 -14.14 0.52 -10.93
C ALA A 61 -13.18 1.18 -9.94
N ILE A 62 -11.97 1.53 -10.37
CA ILE A 62 -11.00 2.27 -9.54
C ILE A 62 -11.60 3.62 -9.15
N ARG A 63 -12.11 4.38 -10.13
CA ARG A 63 -12.69 5.70 -9.87
C ARG A 63 -13.89 5.64 -8.92
N ARG A 64 -14.79 4.67 -9.10
CA ARG A 64 -15.93 4.45 -8.18
C ARG A 64 -15.46 4.10 -6.77
N SER A 65 -14.43 3.26 -6.65
CA SER A 65 -13.89 2.84 -5.35
C SER A 65 -13.21 3.99 -4.58
N MET A 66 -12.67 4.99 -5.30
CA MET A 66 -12.05 6.17 -4.69
C MET A 66 -13.01 7.35 -4.46
N ALA A 67 -14.26 7.26 -4.91
CA ALA A 67 -15.21 8.37 -4.81
C ALA A 67 -15.66 8.67 -3.37
N ASN A 68 -15.59 7.68 -2.47
CA ASN A 68 -15.96 7.80 -1.06
C ASN A 68 -14.86 7.17 -0.18
N PRO A 69 -13.76 7.92 0.07
CA PRO A 69 -12.62 7.43 0.84
C PRO A 69 -12.92 7.22 2.33
#